data_AF-A0A944CE76-F1
#
_entry.id   AF-A0A944CE76-F1
#
_cell.length_a   1.000
_cell.length_b   1.000
_cell.length_c   1.000
_cell.angle_alpha   90.00
_cell.angle_beta   90.00
_cell.angle_gamma   90.00
#
_symmetry.space_group_name_H-M   'P 1'
#
loop_
_entity.id
_entity.type
_entity.pdbx_description
1 polymer ?
#
loop_
_entity_poly.entity_id
_entity_poly.type
_entity_poly.pdbx_seq_one_letter_code
_entity_poly.pdbx_strand_id
1 'polypeptide(L)'
;MTAVIFILIAIVFFVLGMGGIMYIDHKFALAVDGRTYSMKGRKIDTDDPYVRRQFKKFYAIRVVYSISLLALLIVVVSYVG
;
A
#
# COMPACT_ATOMS: atom_id res chain seq x y z
N MET A 1 14.47 12.94 24.65
CA MET A 1 13.24 13.42 23.98
C MET A 1 13.21 13.05 22.50
N THR A 2 14.26 13.34 21.73
CA THR A 2 14.41 12.95 20.31
C THR A 2 14.20 11.45 20.07
N ALA A 3 14.82 10.57 20.85
CA ALA A 3 14.65 9.12 20.71
C ALA A 3 13.18 8.65 20.84
N VAL A 4 12.41 9.26 21.75
CA VAL A 4 10.98 8.95 21.95
C VAL A 4 10.17 9.36 20.72
N ILE A 5 10.49 10.51 20.12
CA ILE A 5 9.85 11.00 18.89
C ILE A 5 10.11 10.03 17.74
N PHE A 6 11.35 9.55 17.56
CA PHE A 6 11.66 8.55 16.52
C PHE A 6 10.94 7.22 16.72
N ILE A 7 10.76 6.76 17.98
CA ILE A 7 9.97 5.56 18.28
C ILE A 7 8.51 5.76 17.87
N LEU A 8 7.91 6.91 18.21
CA LEU A 8 6.53 7.22 17.82
C LEU A 8 6.38 7.29 16.29
N ILE A 9 7.31 7.94 15.60
CA ILE A 9 7.33 7.98 14.12
C ILE A 9 7.39 6.56 13.56
N ALA A 10 8.26 5.69 14.09
CA ALA A 10 8.38 4.32 13.62
C ALA A 10 7.06 3.54 13.75
N ILE A 11 6.38 3.66 14.89
CA ILE A 11 5.07 3.01 15.13
C ILE A 11 4.03 3.52 14.13
N VAL A 12 3.93 4.85 13.95
CA VAL A 12 2.97 5.46 13.02
C VAL A 12 3.22 4.99 11.58
N PHE A 13 4.47 5.01 11.12
CA PHE A 13 4.82 4.57 9.77
C PHE A 13 4.62 3.06 9.56
N PHE A 14 4.84 2.25 10.59
CA PHE A 14 4.58 0.82 10.53
C PHE A 14 3.08 0.52 10.35
N VAL A 15 2.23 1.18 11.14
CA VAL A 15 0.77 1.03 11.05
C VAL A 15 0.25 1.55 9.71
N LEU A 16 0.72 2.73 9.25
CA LEU A 16 0.33 3.28 7.95
C LEU A 16 0.82 2.40 6.79
N GLY A 17 2.06 1.93 6.84
CA GLY A 17 2.63 1.07 5.80
C GLY A 17 1.86 -0.24 5.65
N MET A 18 1.70 -1.00 6.74
CA MET A 18 0.99 -2.29 6.66
C MET A 18 -0.51 -2.10 6.46
N GLY A 19 -1.14 -1.23 7.25
CA GLY A 19 -2.58 -1.01 7.22
C GLY A 19 -3.05 -0.41 5.90
N GLY A 20 -2.31 0.55 5.35
CA GLY A 20 -2.62 1.17 4.06
C GLY A 20 -2.52 0.19 2.89
N ILE A 21 -1.48 -0.66 2.87
CA ILE A 21 -1.35 -1.69 1.83
C ILE A 21 -2.47 -2.74 1.95
N MET A 22 -2.77 -3.21 3.17
CA MET A 22 -3.88 -4.14 3.41
C MET A 22 -5.22 -3.55 2.98
N TYR A 23 -5.46 -2.26 3.25
CA TYR A 23 -6.68 -1.58 2.84
C TYR A 23 -6.81 -1.49 1.32
N ILE A 24 -5.73 -1.16 0.61
CA ILE A 24 -5.71 -1.14 -0.86
C ILE A 24 -6.00 -2.54 -1.42
N ASP A 25 -5.45 -3.58 -0.81
CA ASP A 25 -5.66 -4.98 -1.22
C ASP A 25 -7.09 -5.44 -0.96
N HIS A 26 -7.66 -5.05 0.18
CA HIS A 26 -9.07 -5.30 0.48
C HIS A 26 -9.99 -4.60 -0.53
N LYS A 27 -9.70 -3.35 -0.89
CA LYS A 27 -10.46 -2.62 -1.91
C LYS A 27 -10.31 -3.24 -3.30
N PHE A 28 -9.14 -3.79 -3.64
CA PHE A 28 -8.98 -4.57 -4.86
C PHE A 28 -9.89 -5.81 -4.84
N ALA A 29 -9.85 -6.60 -3.75
CA ALA A 29 -10.66 -7.81 -3.62
C ALA A 29 -12.16 -7.52 -3.77
N LEU A 30 -12.65 -6.44 -3.15
CA LEU A 30 -14.04 -5.98 -3.33
C LEU A 30 -14.36 -5.57 -4.77
N ALA A 31 -13.41 -4.95 -5.47
CA ALA A 31 -13.62 -4.49 -6.85
C ALA A 31 -13.65 -5.64 -7.87
N VAL A 32 -13.06 -6.78 -7.55
CA VAL A 32 -13.07 -7.98 -8.41
C VAL A 32 -13.91 -9.12 -7.82
N ASP A 33 -14.76 -8.80 -6.85
CA ASP A 33 -15.62 -9.78 -6.19
C ASP A 33 -16.57 -10.44 -7.21
N GLY A 34 -16.81 -11.75 -7.04
CA GLY A 34 -17.58 -12.56 -7.97
C GLY A 34 -16.91 -12.89 -9.31
N ARG A 35 -15.63 -12.54 -9.52
CA ARG A 35 -14.84 -12.94 -10.69
C ARG A 35 -13.79 -13.98 -10.32
N THR A 36 -13.56 -14.93 -11.22
CA THR A 36 -12.50 -15.93 -11.07
C THR A 36 -11.14 -15.32 -11.41
N TYR A 37 -10.25 -15.32 -10.42
CA TYR A 37 -8.86 -14.97 -10.59
C TYR A 37 -8.01 -15.82 -9.66
N SER A 38 -6.79 -16.10 -10.08
CA SER A 38 -5.79 -16.78 -9.26
C SER A 38 -4.59 -15.86 -9.04
N MET A 39 -3.99 -15.94 -7.85
CA MET A 39 -2.76 -15.24 -7.52
C MET A 39 -1.61 -16.23 -7.55
N LYS A 40 -0.65 -16.04 -8.46
CA LYS A 40 0.60 -16.79 -8.50
C LYS A 40 1.74 -15.89 -8.00
N GLY A 41 1.89 -15.85 -6.67
CA GLY A 41 2.83 -14.94 -6.00
C GLY A 41 2.44 -13.48 -6.21
N ARG A 42 3.25 -12.71 -6.94
CA ARG A 42 2.98 -11.31 -7.30
C ARG A 42 2.29 -11.12 -8.66
N LYS A 43 2.02 -12.20 -9.38
CA LYS A 43 1.34 -12.16 -10.69
C LYS A 43 -0.10 -12.61 -10.55
N ILE A 44 -1.01 -11.88 -11.19
CA ILE A 44 -2.39 -12.30 -11.33
C ILE A 44 -2.52 -13.18 -12.57
N ASP A 45 -3.22 -14.30 -12.42
CA ASP A 45 -3.55 -15.25 -13.47
C ASP A 45 -5.07 -15.20 -13.68
N THR A 46 -5.47 -14.57 -14.79
CA THR A 46 -6.88 -14.34 -15.13
C THR A 46 -6.99 -13.99 -16.61
N ASP A 47 -7.98 -14.57 -17.28
CA ASP A 47 -8.34 -14.24 -18.66
C ASP A 47 -9.29 -13.03 -18.75
N ASP A 48 -9.84 -12.57 -17.62
CA ASP A 48 -10.78 -11.43 -17.60
C ASP A 48 -10.03 -10.09 -17.77
N PRO A 49 -10.28 -9.34 -18.86
CA PRO A 49 -9.64 -8.04 -19.10
C PRO A 49 -9.99 -7.01 -18.01
N TYR A 50 -11.14 -7.13 -17.34
CA TYR A 50 -11.54 -6.25 -16.26
C TYR A 50 -10.64 -6.44 -15.03
N VAL A 51 -10.48 -7.67 -14.56
CA VAL A 51 -9.64 -8.01 -13.40
C VAL A 51 -8.20 -7.57 -13.64
N ARG A 52 -7.69 -7.77 -14.86
CA ARG A 52 -6.33 -7.33 -15.24
C ARG A 52 -6.17 -5.81 -15.21
N ARG A 53 -7.18 -5.04 -15.63
CA ARG A 53 -7.18 -3.56 -15.55
C ARG A 53 -7.24 -3.09 -14.10
N GLN A 54 -8.11 -3.68 -13.27
CA GLN A 54 -8.19 -3.37 -11.85
C GLN A 54 -6.86 -3.66 -11.15
N PHE A 55 -6.26 -4.81 -11.41
CA PHE A 55 -4.97 -5.18 -10.82
C PHE A 55 -3.88 -4.15 -11.12
N LYS A 56 -3.76 -3.70 -12.38
CA LYS A 56 -2.82 -2.63 -12.75
C LYS A 56 -3.11 -1.32 -12.01
N LYS A 57 -4.38 -0.95 -11.89
CA LYS A 57 -4.81 0.28 -11.20
C LYS A 57 -4.46 0.23 -9.71
N PHE A 58 -4.84 -0.83 -9.01
CA PHE A 58 -4.55 -0.99 -7.59
C PHE A 58 -3.05 -1.18 -7.31
N TYR A 59 -2.32 -1.82 -8.23
CA TYR A 59 -0.85 -1.88 -8.15
C TYR A 59 -0.23 -0.48 -8.26
N ALA A 60 -0.69 0.35 -9.20
CA ALA A 60 -0.23 1.74 -9.32
C ALA A 60 -0.55 2.55 -8.04
N ILE A 61 -1.75 2.41 -7.49
CA ILE A 61 -2.14 3.05 -6.22
C ILE A 61 -1.22 2.61 -5.08
N ARG A 62 -0.92 1.30 -4.98
CA ARG A 62 0.01 0.78 -3.97
C ARG A 62 1.39 1.40 -4.10
N VAL A 63 1.92 1.51 -5.31
CA VAL A 63 3.23 2.13 -5.57
C VAL A 63 3.24 3.60 -5.18
N VAL A 64 2.22 4.36 -5.61
CA VAL A 64 2.08 5.79 -5.26
C VAL A 64 1.97 5.98 -3.76
N TYR A 65 1.22 5.13 -3.06
CA TYR A 65 1.08 5.15 -1.61
C TYR A 65 2.41 4.89 -0.89
N SER A 66 3.19 3.91 -1.35
CA SER A 66 4.52 3.66 -0.78
C SER A 66 5.48 4.83 -1.00
N ILE A 67 5.44 5.46 -2.18
CA ILE A 67 6.27 6.64 -2.49
C ILE A 67 5.85 7.83 -1.63
N SER A 68 4.54 8.07 -1.45
CA SER A 68 4.06 9.16 -0.61
C SER A 68 4.42 8.96 0.86
N LEU A 69 4.41 7.72 1.37
CA LEU A 69 4.92 7.41 2.71
C LEU A 69 6.42 7.72 2.82
N LEU A 70 7.24 7.35 1.84
CA LEU A 70 8.67 7.70 1.86
C LEU A 70 8.90 9.21 1.87
N ALA A 71 8.16 9.96 1.04
CA ALA A 71 8.23 11.42 1.04
C ALA A 71 7.81 12.00 2.40
N LEU A 72 6.71 11.53 2.97
CA LEU A 72 6.23 11.96 4.29
C LEU A 72 7.27 11.68 5.38
N LEU A 73 7.96 10.54 5.33
CA LEU A 73 8.99 10.19 6.32
C LEU A 73 10.14 11.20 6.27
N ILE A 74 10.64 11.52 5.07
CA ILE A 74 11.71 12.51 4.88
C ILE A 74 11.29 13.87 5.43
N VAL A 75 10.05 14.29 5.12
CA VAL A 75 9.49 15.56 5.60
C VAL A 75 9.42 15.59 7.12
N VAL A 76 8.81 14.57 7.74
CA VAL A 76 8.64 14.51 9.19
C VAL A 76 9.99 14.51 9.91
N VAL A 77 10.94 13.70 9.45
CA VAL A 77 12.29 13.62 10.06
C VAL A 77 13.05 14.95 9.94
N SER A 78 12.83 15.72 8.87
CA SER A 78 13.44 17.05 8.70
C SER A 78 13.02 18.07 9.76
N TYR A 79 11.88 17.87 10.43
CA TYR A 79 11.38 18.74 11.51
C TYR A 79 11.76 18.28 12.93
N VAL A 80 12.43 17.14 13.08
CA VAL A 80 12.85 16.59 14.38
C VAL A 80 14.23 17.12 14.83
N GLY A 81 14.85 17.98 14.01
CA GLY A 81 16.14 18.65 14.27
C GLY A 81 16.13 19.57 15.48
#